data_AF-T1GXD9-F1
#
_entry.id   AF-T1GXD9-F1
#
_cell.length_a   1.000
_cell.length_b   1.000
_cell.length_c   1.000
_cell.angle_alpha   90.00
_cell.angle_beta   90.00
_cell.angle_gamma   90.00
#
_symmetry.space_group_name_H-M   'P 1'
#
loop_
_entity.id
_entity.type
_entity.pdbx_description
1 polymer ?
#
loop_
_entity_poly.entity_id
_entity_poly.type
_entity_poly.pdbx_seq_one_letter_code
_entity_poly.pdbx_strand_id
1 'polypeptide(L)'
;MDSSQIKQLLKEIRLDIKGKNFPEARKKCDDILNSDSKNYMALLLMGASYQENDKEKAAVYLRRAVKESPENPTVALQGLSSCAEVEELPNIFGKLLSLVP
;
A
#
# COMPACT_ATOMS: atom_id res chain seq x y z
N MET A 1 -8.76 -7.35 -16.20
CA MET A 1 -7.38 -7.00 -16.59
C MET A 1 -6.54 -8.25 -16.62
N ASP A 2 -5.59 -8.32 -17.55
CA ASP A 2 -4.62 -9.42 -17.59
C ASP A 2 -3.37 -9.09 -16.77
N SER A 3 -2.66 -10.13 -16.36
CA SER A 3 -1.49 -10.03 -15.47
C SER A 3 -0.35 -9.16 -16.04
N SER A 4 -0.21 -9.07 -17.36
CA SER A 4 0.77 -8.17 -18.01
C SER A 4 0.41 -6.69 -17.83
N GLN A 5 -0.87 -6.34 -18.02
CA GLN A 5 -1.36 -4.97 -17.84
C GLN A 5 -1.24 -4.51 -16.40
N ILE A 6 -1.57 -5.38 -15.43
CA ILE A 6 -1.40 -5.08 -14.00
C ILE A 6 0.07 -4.77 -13.70
N LYS A 7 1.02 -5.59 -14.20
CA LYS A 7 2.46 -5.35 -14.00
C LYS A 7 2.92 -4.03 -14.60
N GLN A 8 2.39 -3.63 -15.76
CA GLN A 8 2.69 -2.35 -16.37
C GLN A 8 2.17 -1.19 -15.52
N LEU A 9 0.90 -1.22 -15.13
CA LEU A 9 0.32 -0.17 -14.29
C LEU A 9 1.04 -0.04 -12.95
N LEU A 10 1.42 -1.14 -12.30
CA LEU A 10 2.21 -1.10 -11.07
C LEU A 10 3.57 -0.40 -11.25
N LYS A 11 4.21 -0.53 -12.42
CA LYS A 11 5.45 0.20 -12.71
C LYS A 11 5.17 1.69 -12.90
N GLU A 12 4.12 2.04 -13.64
CA GLU A 12 3.73 3.42 -13.87
C GLU A 12 3.33 4.13 -12.58
N ILE A 13 2.52 3.50 -11.72
CA ILE A 13 2.13 4.02 -10.41
C ILE A 13 3.37 4.36 -9.56
N ARG A 14 4.39 3.49 -9.58
CA ARG A 14 5.65 3.74 -8.86
C ARG A 14 6.40 4.95 -9.42
N LEU A 15 6.36 5.17 -10.74
CA LEU A 15 6.94 6.36 -11.36
C LEU A 15 6.14 7.61 -11.00
N ASP A 16 4.81 7.53 -11.02
CA ASP A 16 3.91 8.62 -10.65
C ASP A 16 4.14 9.05 -9.19
N ILE A 17 4.23 8.09 -8.25
CA ILE A 17 4.57 8.36 -6.84
C ILE A 17 5.93 9.03 -6.71
N LYS A 18 6.96 8.55 -7.43
CA LYS A 18 8.29 9.19 -7.43
C LYS A 18 8.26 10.60 -8.01
N GLY A 19 7.42 10.83 -9.01
CA GLY A 19 7.16 12.14 -9.60
C GLY A 19 6.22 13.03 -8.77
N LYS A 20 5.74 12.55 -7.61
CA LYS A 20 4.72 13.21 -6.77
C LYS A 20 3.36 13.44 -7.47
N ASN A 21 3.11 12.71 -8.56
CA ASN A 21 1.84 12.66 -9.27
C ASN A 21 0.87 11.72 -8.54
N PHE A 22 0.57 12.02 -7.27
CA PHE A 22 -0.28 11.18 -6.44
C PHE A 22 -1.71 11.00 -6.97
N PRO A 23 -2.38 12.01 -7.57
CA PRO A 23 -3.71 11.82 -8.15
C PRO A 23 -3.74 10.78 -9.28
N GLU A 24 -2.76 10.83 -10.18
CA GLU A 24 -2.62 9.89 -11.29
C GLU A 24 -2.31 8.48 -10.79
N ALA A 25 -1.40 8.37 -9.80
CA ALA A 25 -1.09 7.11 -9.14
C ALA A 25 -2.35 6.46 -8.53
N ARG A 26 -3.20 7.25 -7.86
CA ARG A 26 -4.46 6.76 -7.24
C ARG A 26 -5.43 6.24 -8.29
N LYS A 27 -5.64 6.97 -9.39
CA LYS A 27 -6.52 6.53 -10.48
C LYS A 27 -6.09 5.16 -11.03
N LYS A 28 -4.80 4.99 -11.32
CA LYS A 28 -4.25 3.72 -11.81
C LYS A 28 -4.34 2.61 -10.76
N CYS A 29 -4.17 2.92 -9.48
CA CYS A 29 -4.41 1.96 -8.41
C CYS A 29 -5.87 1.51 -8.38
N ASP A 30 -6.83 2.45 -8.51
CA ASP A 30 -8.26 2.13 -8.55
C ASP A 30 -8.60 1.23 -9.76
N ASP A 31 -8.00 1.46 -10.92
CA ASP A 31 -8.18 0.58 -12.10
C ASP A 31 -7.77 -0.86 -11.82
N ILE A 32 -6.64 -1.07 -11.13
CA ILE A 32 -6.21 -2.40 -10.69
C ILE A 32 -7.18 -2.96 -9.65
N LEU A 33 -7.56 -2.18 -8.64
CA LEU A 33 -8.44 -2.63 -7.55
C LEU A 33 -9.87 -2.93 -8.02
N ASN A 34 -10.34 -2.30 -9.09
CA ASN A 34 -11.61 -2.63 -9.72
C ASN A 34 -11.58 -3.99 -10.41
N SER A 35 -10.42 -4.38 -10.95
CA SER A 35 -10.21 -5.71 -11.55
C SER A 35 -9.86 -6.79 -10.51
N ASP A 36 -9.02 -6.43 -9.53
CA ASP A 36 -8.51 -7.28 -8.47
C ASP A 36 -8.48 -6.48 -7.16
N SER A 37 -9.61 -6.49 -6.46
CA SER A 37 -9.81 -5.73 -5.22
C SER A 37 -8.92 -6.17 -4.06
N LYS A 38 -8.22 -7.30 -4.21
CA LYS A 38 -7.31 -7.86 -3.21
C LYS A 38 -5.86 -7.74 -3.63
N ASN A 39 -5.58 -7.03 -4.73
CA ASN A 39 -4.23 -6.88 -5.23
C ASN A 39 -3.36 -6.15 -4.20
N TYR A 40 -2.48 -6.91 -3.54
CA TYR A 40 -1.60 -6.39 -2.50
C TYR A 40 -0.78 -5.18 -2.95
N MET A 41 -0.20 -5.24 -4.15
CA MET A 41 0.67 -4.19 -4.66
C MET A 41 -0.12 -2.90 -4.95
N ALA A 42 -1.34 -3.00 -5.48
CA ALA A 42 -2.18 -1.84 -5.69
C ALA A 42 -2.63 -1.21 -4.36
N LEU A 43 -3.01 -2.01 -3.36
CA LEU A 43 -3.34 -1.52 -2.02
C LEU A 43 -2.14 -0.82 -1.36
N LEU A 44 -0.95 -1.41 -1.47
CA LEU A 44 0.29 -0.86 -0.95
C LEU A 44 0.62 0.51 -1.58
N LEU A 45 0.57 0.58 -2.92
CA LEU A 45 0.88 1.82 -3.65
C LEU A 45 -0.21 2.88 -3.46
N MET A 46 -1.48 2.47 -3.32
CA MET A 46 -2.56 3.38 -2.93
C MET A 46 -2.25 4.02 -1.58
N GLY A 47 -1.88 3.20 -0.58
CA GLY A 47 -1.43 3.67 0.73
C GLY A 47 -0.29 4.67 0.60
N ALA A 48 0.78 4.32 -0.11
CA ALA A 48 1.94 5.18 -0.37
C ALA A 48 1.56 6.53 -0.99
N SER A 49 0.61 6.54 -1.93
CA SER A 49 0.13 7.78 -2.57
C SER A 49 -0.63 8.72 -1.62
N TYR A 50 -1.17 8.20 -0.53
CA TYR A 50 -1.90 8.98 0.48
C TYR A 50 -1.00 9.43 1.64
N GLN A 51 0.16 8.79 1.89
CA GLN A 51 0.97 9.05 3.09
C GLN A 51 1.34 10.53 3.30
N GLU A 52 1.58 11.29 2.22
CA GLU A 52 1.93 12.71 2.31
C GLU A 52 0.72 13.64 2.53
N ASN A 53 -0.47 13.24 2.06
CA ASN A 53 -1.65 14.11 2.02
C ASN A 53 -2.72 13.75 3.06
N ASP A 54 -2.87 12.46 3.37
CA ASP A 54 -3.94 11.92 4.19
C ASP A 54 -3.47 10.60 4.83
N LYS A 55 -2.89 10.73 6.02
CA LYS A 55 -2.32 9.59 6.77
C LYS A 55 -3.41 8.59 7.18
N GLU A 56 -4.62 9.07 7.48
CA GLU A 56 -5.74 8.21 7.86
C GLU A 56 -6.12 7.28 6.69
N LYS A 57 -6.32 7.85 5.49
CA LYS A 57 -6.58 7.05 4.29
C LYS A 57 -5.41 6.12 3.96
N ALA A 58 -4.17 6.61 4.08
CA ALA A 58 -3.00 5.77 3.87
C ALA A 58 -3.02 4.54 4.77
N ALA A 59 -3.28 4.75 6.07
CA ALA A 59 -3.37 3.67 7.06
C ALA A 59 -4.49 2.67 6.73
N VAL A 60 -5.66 3.13 6.27
CA VAL A 60 -6.76 2.25 5.83
C VAL A 60 -6.33 1.31 4.71
N TYR A 61 -5.71 1.83 3.64
CA TYR A 61 -5.27 0.99 2.52
C TYR A 61 -4.11 0.06 2.90
N LEU A 62 -3.17 0.52 3.73
CA LEU A 62 -2.05 -0.29 4.20
C LEU A 62 -2.50 -1.42 5.13
N ARG A 63 -3.47 -1.16 6.04
CA ARG A 63 -4.11 -2.22 6.84
C ARG A 63 -4.76 -3.28 5.98
N ARG A 64 -5.45 -2.85 4.91
CA ARG A 64 -6.04 -3.78 3.95
C ARG A 64 -4.97 -4.58 3.21
N ALA A 65 -3.85 -3.96 2.82
CA ALA A 65 -2.72 -4.67 2.21
C ALA A 65 -2.15 -5.75 3.13
N VAL A 66 -1.93 -5.45 4.42
CA VAL A 66 -1.48 -6.44 5.42
C VAL A 66 -2.48 -7.59 5.56
N LYS A 67 -3.78 -7.31 5.49
CA LYS A 67 -4.84 -8.32 5.60
C LYS A 67 -4.91 -9.25 4.39
N GLU A 68 -4.78 -8.71 3.18
CA GLU A 68 -4.93 -9.49 1.95
C GLU A 68 -3.65 -10.26 1.56
N SER A 69 -2.47 -9.86 2.04
CA SER A 69 -1.21 -10.60 1.84
C SER A 69 -0.43 -10.78 3.14
N PRO A 70 -0.82 -11.77 3.96
CA PRO A 70 -0.14 -12.08 5.22
C PRO A 70 1.24 -12.73 5.01
N GLU A 71 1.58 -13.20 3.81
CA GLU A 71 2.89 -13.78 3.51
C GLU A 71 4.01 -12.73 3.42
N ASN A 72 3.69 -11.51 2.98
CA ASN A 72 4.68 -10.45 2.80
C ASN A 72 4.19 -9.09 3.33
N PRO A 73 3.79 -8.98 4.61
CA PRO A 73 3.21 -7.75 5.15
C PRO A 73 4.27 -6.69 5.47
N THR A 74 5.57 -7.01 5.40
CA THR A 74 6.68 -6.15 5.84
C THR A 74 6.61 -4.74 5.29
N VAL A 75 6.47 -4.58 3.96
CA VAL A 75 6.45 -3.24 3.33
C VAL A 75 5.19 -2.47 3.71
N ALA A 76 4.05 -3.16 3.80
CA ALA A 76 2.79 -2.56 4.22
C ALA A 76 2.82 -2.13 5.70
N LEU A 77 3.42 -2.93 6.58
CA LEU A 77 3.61 -2.62 8.00
C LEU A 77 4.61 -1.46 8.19
N GLN A 78 5.68 -1.40 7.39
CA GLN A 78 6.61 -0.28 7.40
C GLN A 78 5.90 1.02 6.99
N GLY A 79 5.13 1.00 5.89
CA GLY A 79 4.31 2.13 5.50
C GLY A 79 3.26 2.48 6.56
N LEU A 80 2.69 1.48 7.22
CA LEU A 80 1.66 1.69 8.24
C LEU A 80 2.27 2.34 9.49
N SER A 81 3.50 1.98 9.87
CA SER A 81 4.19 2.57 11.02
C SER A 81 4.41 4.08 10.92
N SER A 82 4.41 4.65 9.70
CA SER A 82 4.55 6.11 9.52
C SER A 82 3.21 6.86 9.51
N CYS A 83 2.09 6.14 9.38
CA CYS A 83 0.75 6.72 9.16
C CYS A 83 -0.29 6.29 10.20
N ALA A 84 -0.06 5.20 10.93
CA ALA A 84 -0.97 4.70 11.94
C ALA A 84 -0.93 5.54 13.22
N GLU A 85 -1.98 5.39 14.01
CA GLU A 85 -2.10 5.98 15.33
C GLU A 85 -1.03 5.42 16.28
N VAL A 86 -0.64 6.22 17.27
CA VAL A 86 0.44 5.89 18.21
C VAL A 86 0.10 4.63 19.01
N GLU A 87 -1.19 4.44 19.30
CA GLU A 87 -1.79 3.32 20.01
C GLU A 87 -1.61 2.00 19.23
N GLU A 88 -1.57 2.06 17.89
CA GLU A 88 -1.37 0.89 17.04
C GLU A 88 0.11 0.52 16.86
N LEU A 89 1.03 1.46 17.06
CA LEU A 89 2.46 1.28 16.81
C LEU A 89 3.07 0.08 17.55
N PRO A 90 2.79 -0.19 18.84
CA PRO A 90 3.34 -1.36 19.52
C PRO A 90 2.99 -2.68 18.82
N ASN A 91 1.75 -2.79 18.31
CA ASN A 91 1.30 -3.99 17.58
C ASN A 91 1.97 -4.08 16.20
N ILE A 92 2.09 -2.95 15.48
CA ILE A 92 2.74 -2.90 14.17
C ILE A 92 4.22 -3.29 14.29
N PHE A 93 4.94 -2.71 15.25
CA PHE A 93 6.34 -3.05 15.49
C PHE A 93 6.52 -4.48 16.00
N GLY A 94 5.62 -4.98 16.87
CA GLY A 94 5.62 -6.38 17.29
C GLY A 94 5.52 -7.34 16.11
N LYS A 95 4.60 -7.07 15.16
CA LYS A 95 4.50 -7.85 13.91
C LYS A 95 5.75 -7.74 13.06
N LEU A 96 6.30 -6.54 12.88
CA LEU A 96 7.56 -6.36 12.12
C LEU A 96 8.72 -7.15 12.72
N LEU A 97 8.89 -7.10 14.05
CA LEU A 97 9.93 -7.84 14.76
C LEU A 97 9.77 -9.36 14.61
N SER A 98 8.54 -9.88 14.61
CA SER A 98 8.28 -11.30 14.39
C SER A 98 8.63 -11.81 12.99
N LEU A 99 8.86 -10.90 12.04
CA LEU A 99 9.21 -11.21 10.64
C LEU A 99 10.72 -11.09 10.36
N VAL A 100 11.50 -10.64 11.35
CA VAL A 100 12.96 -10.60 11.26
C VAL A 100 13.50 -11.98 11.67
N PRO A 101 14.40 -12.60 10.89
CA PRO A 101 15.00 -13.90 11.20
C PRO A 101 15.92 -13.89 12.43
#